data_AF-A0A9W5VEL2-F1
#
_entry.id   AF-A0A9W5VEL2-F1
#
_cell.length_a   1.000
_cell.length_b   1.000
_cell.length_c   1.000
_cell.angle_alpha   90.00
_cell.angle_beta   90.00
_cell.angle_gamma   90.00
#
_symmetry.space_group_name_H-M   'P 1'
#
loop_
_entity.id
_entity.type
_entity.pdbx_description
1 polymer ?
#
loop_
_entity_poly.entity_id
_entity_poly.type
_entity_poly.pdbx_seq_one_letter_code
_entity_poly.pdbx_strand_id
1 'polypeptide(L)'
;QLRGYIEDSQDLEIYLIRYNAKHETVNVPGTGSLWPLSAQSPIGKCGEPNRCAPHLEWNPDLDCSCRDGEKCAHHSHHFSLDIDVGCTDLNEDLGVWVIFKIKTQDGHARLGNLEFLEEKPLVGEALARVKRAEKKWRDKREKLEWETNIVYKEAKESVDALFVNSQYDQLQADTNIAMIHAADKR
;
A
#
# COMPACT_ATOMS: atom_id res chain seq x y z
N GLN A 1 2.29 -3.35 12.78
CA GLN A 1 3.47 -3.04 11.95
C GLN A 1 3.47 -3.95 10.73
N LEU A 2 3.69 -3.39 9.53
CA LEU A 2 4.05 -4.12 8.33
C LEU A 2 5.58 -4.11 8.22
N ARG A 3 6.22 -5.25 7.97
CA ARG A 3 7.65 -5.28 7.69
C ARG A 3 8.01 -6.38 6.71
N GLY A 4 9.22 -6.30 6.18
CA GLY A 4 9.78 -7.36 5.36
C GLY A 4 11.17 -7.03 4.86
N TYR A 5 11.58 -7.79 3.85
CA TYR A 5 12.89 -7.67 3.23
C TYR A 5 12.74 -7.35 1.74
N ILE A 6 13.57 -6.46 1.24
CA ILE A 6 13.65 -6.03 -0.16
C ILE A 6 15.09 -6.33 -0.61
N GLU A 7 15.26 -7.29 -1.52
CA GLU A 7 16.54 -7.58 -2.15
C GLU A 7 16.96 -6.43 -3.06
N ASP A 8 16.05 -5.97 -3.92
CA ASP A 8 16.17 -4.73 -4.67
C ASP A 8 14.79 -4.13 -4.99
N SER A 9 14.76 -2.82 -5.24
CA SER A 9 13.59 -2.13 -5.72
C SER A 9 13.90 -0.81 -6.42
N GLN A 10 13.03 -0.48 -7.38
CA GLN A 10 12.95 0.81 -8.04
C GLN A 10 11.47 1.17 -8.24
N ASP A 11 11.11 2.37 -7.80
CA ASP A 11 9.76 2.94 -7.83
C ASP A 11 8.68 2.09 -7.13
N LEU A 12 9.08 1.29 -6.14
CA LEU A 12 8.14 0.53 -5.31
C LEU A 12 7.41 1.46 -4.35
N GLU A 13 6.10 1.63 -4.53
CA GLU A 13 5.23 2.32 -3.58
C GLU A 13 4.56 1.31 -2.64
N ILE A 14 4.74 1.48 -1.33
CA ILE A 14 4.13 0.64 -0.29
C ILE A 14 3.06 1.47 0.41
N TYR A 15 1.81 1.02 0.37
CA TYR A 15 0.67 1.68 1.02
C TYR A 15 0.15 0.87 2.20
N LEU A 16 -0.18 1.59 3.27
CA LEU A 16 -1.00 1.13 4.38
C LEU A 16 -2.22 2.03 4.49
N ILE A 17 -3.42 1.48 4.32
CA ILE A 17 -4.68 2.25 4.30
C ILE A 17 -5.67 1.70 5.32
N ARG A 18 -6.14 2.59 6.21
CA ARG A 18 -7.30 2.37 7.10
C ARG A 18 -8.18 3.63 7.15
N TYR A 19 -7.92 4.53 8.10
CA TYR A 19 -8.62 5.83 8.18
C TYR A 19 -8.11 6.83 7.14
N ASN A 20 -6.83 6.69 6.78
CA ASN A 20 -6.13 7.43 5.74
C ASN A 20 -5.09 6.52 5.09
N ALA A 21 -4.60 6.93 3.92
CA ALA A 21 -3.48 6.27 3.27
C ALA A 21 -2.16 6.85 3.77
N LYS A 22 -1.28 5.99 4.27
CA LYS A 22 0.15 6.28 4.41
C LYS A 22 0.87 5.53 3.31
N HIS A 23 1.87 6.15 2.71
CA HIS A 23 2.70 5.47 1.73
C HIS A 23 4.14 5.95 1.74
N GLU A 24 5.01 5.08 1.28
CA GLU A 24 6.43 5.35 1.08
C GLU A 24 6.85 4.81 -0.28
N THR A 25 7.75 5.53 -0.96
CA THR A 25 8.38 5.04 -2.20
C THR A 25 9.78 4.55 -1.83
N VAL A 26 10.01 3.26 -2.01
CA VAL A 26 11.21 2.58 -1.53
C VAL A 26 12.06 2.15 -2.72
N ASN A 27 13.28 2.69 -2.79
CA ASN A 27 14.28 2.35 -3.80
C ASN A 27 15.49 1.73 -3.10
N VAL A 28 15.67 0.42 -3.24
CA VAL A 28 16.77 -0.34 -2.63
C VAL A 28 17.66 -0.86 -3.76
N PRO A 29 18.92 -0.41 -3.89
CA PRO A 29 19.82 -0.96 -4.87
C PRO A 29 20.11 -2.41 -4.49
N GLY A 30 20.07 -3.31 -5.48
CA GLY A 30 20.54 -4.67 -5.28
C GLY A 30 21.99 -4.62 -4.84
N THR A 31 22.28 -5.13 -3.65
CA THR A 31 23.65 -5.47 -3.29
C THR A 31 23.98 -6.73 -4.07
N GLY A 32 24.39 -6.55 -5.33
CA GLY A 32 24.96 -7.62 -6.14
C GLY A 32 26.15 -8.13 -5.39
N SER A 33 25.91 -9.13 -4.53
CA SER A 33 26.83 -9.75 -3.60
C SER A 33 28.16 -9.00 -3.49
N LEU A 34 28.23 -7.97 -2.64
CA LEU A 34 29.48 -7.65 -1.94
C LEU A 34 29.73 -8.79 -0.93
N TRP A 35 29.73 -10.03 -1.43
CA TRP A 35 30.60 -11.05 -0.88
C TRP A 35 31.97 -10.40 -0.93
N PRO A 36 32.73 -10.38 0.17
CA PRO A 36 34.13 -10.05 0.00
C PRO A 36 34.64 -11.03 -1.05
N LEU A 37 35.24 -10.51 -2.12
CA LEU A 37 35.96 -11.26 -3.17
C LEU A 37 37.12 -12.12 -2.61
N SER A 38 37.08 -12.46 -1.32
CA SER A 38 38.06 -13.18 -0.52
C SER A 38 37.46 -14.16 0.49
N ALA A 39 36.14 -14.32 0.58
CA ALA A 39 35.59 -15.49 1.29
C ALA A 39 35.63 -16.69 0.35
N GLN A 40 36.76 -17.40 0.33
CA GLN A 40 36.78 -18.78 -0.15
C GLN A 40 35.70 -19.54 0.62
N SER A 41 34.54 -19.74 0.00
CA SER A 41 33.54 -20.64 0.52
C SER A 41 34.25 -21.99 0.64
N PRO A 42 34.40 -22.60 1.83
CA PRO A 42 34.94 -23.93 1.92
C PRO A 42 33.87 -24.86 1.36
N ILE A 43 33.90 -25.03 0.04
CA ILE A 43 33.10 -26.00 -0.68
C ILE A 43 33.40 -27.33 0.02
N GLY A 44 32.40 -27.89 0.70
CA GLY A 44 32.54 -29.23 1.26
C GLY A 44 32.87 -30.20 0.14
N LYS A 45 33.52 -31.33 0.44
CA LYS A 45 33.96 -32.33 -0.56
C LYS A 45 32.87 -32.81 -1.54
N CYS A 46 31.59 -32.51 -1.25
CA CYS A 46 30.42 -32.88 -2.05
C CYS A 46 29.79 -31.71 -2.85
N GLY A 47 30.40 -30.52 -2.90
CA GLY A 47 29.92 -29.43 -3.77
C GLY A 47 28.72 -28.63 -3.26
N GLU A 48 28.25 -28.88 -2.04
CA GLU A 48 27.13 -28.15 -1.43
C GLU A 48 27.60 -27.02 -0.49
N PRO A 49 26.85 -25.90 -0.39
CA PRO A 49 27.11 -24.84 0.57
C PRO A 49 27.02 -25.37 2.00
N ASN A 50 28.10 -25.21 2.77
CA ASN A 50 28.18 -25.71 4.15
C ASN A 50 27.26 -24.91 5.09
N ARG A 51 26.08 -25.46 5.40
CA ARG A 51 25.05 -24.83 6.24
C ARG A 51 25.40 -24.79 7.75
N CYS A 52 26.57 -25.30 8.13
CA CYS A 52 27.03 -25.35 9.52
C CYS A 52 28.09 -24.28 9.87
N ALA A 53 28.39 -23.34 8.98
CA ALA A 53 29.30 -22.24 9.29
C ALA A 53 28.64 -21.23 10.24
N PRO A 54 29.34 -20.75 11.29
CA PRO A 54 28.78 -19.83 12.27
C PRO A 54 28.45 -18.48 11.60
N HIS A 55 27.29 -17.95 11.99
CA HIS A 55 26.67 -16.68 11.64
C HIS A 55 27.69 -15.54 11.40
N LEU A 56 27.64 -14.90 10.22
CA LEU A 56 28.41 -13.67 9.98
C LEU A 56 27.81 -12.52 10.79
N GLU A 57 28.65 -11.80 11.53
CA GLU A 57 28.31 -10.55 12.20
C GLU A 57 28.13 -9.45 11.13
N TRP A 58 26.94 -8.84 11.12
CA TRP A 58 26.66 -7.64 10.31
C TRP A 58 27.39 -6.45 10.93
N ASN A 59 28.21 -5.74 10.15
CA ASN A 59 28.83 -4.50 10.58
C ASN A 59 27.87 -3.32 10.27
N PRO A 60 27.23 -2.69 11.27
CA PRO A 60 26.29 -1.60 11.07
C PRO A 60 26.97 -0.29 10.62
N ASP A 61 28.31 -0.21 10.65
CA ASP A 61 29.09 1.02 10.41
C ASP A 61 29.54 1.21 8.95
N LEU A 62 28.84 0.67 7.95
CA LEU A 62 29.13 1.00 6.55
C LEU A 62 28.59 2.40 6.23
N ASP A 63 29.41 3.40 6.58
CA ASP A 63 29.15 4.83 6.53
C ASP A 63 28.74 5.32 5.12
N CYS A 64 27.71 6.16 5.09
CA CYS A 64 27.04 6.66 3.88
C CYS A 64 27.92 7.63 3.08
N SER A 65 28.05 7.41 1.77
CA SER A 65 28.67 8.37 0.83
C SER A 65 27.64 9.24 0.10
N CYS A 66 26.59 9.69 0.78
CA CYS A 66 25.59 10.57 0.18
C CYS A 66 25.96 12.03 0.45
N ARG A 67 26.06 12.85 -0.61
CA ARG A 67 26.20 14.30 -0.47
C ARG A 67 24.86 14.91 -0.06
N ASP A 68 24.90 15.91 0.81
CA ASP A 68 23.73 16.70 1.21
C ASP A 68 22.93 17.16 -0.03
N GLY A 69 21.68 16.70 -0.15
CA GLY A 69 20.73 17.12 -1.18
C GLY A 69 20.28 16.03 -2.17
N GLU A 70 20.89 14.85 -2.20
CA GLU A 70 20.42 13.72 -3.01
C GLU A 70 19.42 12.85 -2.22
N LYS A 71 18.32 12.44 -2.89
CA LYS A 71 17.38 11.44 -2.36
C LYS A 71 18.14 10.12 -2.21
N CYS A 72 18.66 9.88 -1.01
CA CYS A 72 19.45 8.69 -0.72
C CYS A 72 18.61 7.45 -1.01
N ALA A 73 19.20 6.50 -1.73
CA ALA A 73 18.64 5.17 -1.84
C ALA A 73 18.45 4.57 -0.44
N HIS A 74 17.40 3.77 -0.24
CA HIS A 74 17.29 2.98 0.98
C HIS A 74 18.45 1.97 1.00
N HIS A 75 19.43 2.20 1.87
CA HIS A 75 20.58 1.30 2.03
C HIS A 75 20.26 0.07 2.90
N SER A 76 19.13 0.11 3.62
CA SER A 76 18.61 -1.05 4.35
C SER A 76 17.73 -1.89 3.45
N HIS A 77 18.05 -3.17 3.34
CA HIS A 77 17.17 -4.17 2.74
C HIS A 77 15.94 -4.49 3.61
N HIS A 78 15.93 -4.07 4.87
CA HIS A 78 14.75 -4.19 5.74
C HIS A 78 13.88 -2.94 5.65
N PHE A 79 12.57 -3.14 5.51
CA PHE A 79 11.58 -2.07 5.59
C PHE A 79 10.56 -2.35 6.69
N SER A 80 10.04 -1.28 7.28
CA SER A 80 8.97 -1.34 8.27
C SER A 80 8.07 -0.11 8.16
N LEU A 81 6.75 -0.33 8.20
CA LEU A 81 5.75 0.72 8.11
C LEU A 81 4.67 0.51 9.18
N ASP A 82 4.40 1.57 9.95
CA ASP A 82 3.50 1.50 11.10
C ASP A 82 2.13 2.14 10.83
N ILE A 83 1.10 1.42 11.27
CA ILE A 83 -0.28 1.88 11.24
C ILE A 83 -0.92 1.70 12.63
N ASP A 84 -1.62 2.75 13.06
CA ASP A 84 -2.31 2.80 14.34
C ASP A 84 -3.77 2.36 14.11
N VAL A 85 -4.24 1.37 14.86
CA VAL A 85 -5.62 0.87 14.82
C VAL A 85 -6.42 1.47 15.99
N GLY A 86 -7.55 2.11 15.68
CA GLY A 86 -8.48 2.65 16.67
C GLY A 86 -9.53 1.61 17.07
N CYS A 87 -10.79 2.02 17.19
CA CYS A 87 -11.88 1.08 17.44
C CYS A 87 -12.04 0.09 16.28
N THR A 88 -12.27 -1.19 16.60
CA THR A 88 -12.57 -2.24 15.63
C THR A 88 -14.07 -2.52 15.66
N ASP A 89 -14.79 -2.13 14.60
CA ASP A 89 -16.18 -2.49 14.38
C ASP A 89 -16.28 -3.49 13.23
N LEU A 90 -16.80 -4.69 13.52
CA LEU A 90 -16.96 -5.76 12.53
C LEU A 90 -18.09 -5.47 11.53
N ASN A 91 -18.98 -4.54 11.83
CA ASN A 91 -20.02 -4.11 10.89
C ASN A 91 -19.47 -3.12 9.86
N GLU A 92 -18.52 -2.27 10.25
CA GLU A 92 -17.84 -1.35 9.33
C GLU A 92 -16.76 -2.05 8.48
N ASP A 93 -16.18 -3.15 9.01
CA ASP A 93 -15.20 -4.03 8.34
C ASP A 93 -14.07 -3.29 7.60
N LEU A 94 -13.53 -2.24 8.23
CA LEU A 94 -12.50 -1.38 7.64
C LEU A 94 -11.23 -2.13 7.21
N GLY A 95 -10.85 -3.18 7.94
CA GLY A 95 -9.59 -3.89 7.74
C GLY A 95 -8.35 -2.99 7.72
N VAL A 96 -7.26 -3.48 7.13
CA VAL A 96 -6.09 -2.68 6.74
C VAL A 96 -5.69 -3.13 5.35
N TRP A 97 -5.67 -2.21 4.39
CA TRP A 97 -5.18 -2.50 3.05
C TRP A 97 -3.66 -2.35 3.02
N VAL A 98 -3.00 -3.42 2.60
CA VAL A 98 -1.57 -3.44 2.29
C VAL A 98 -1.43 -3.52 0.77
N ILE A 99 -0.80 -2.53 0.15
CA ILE A 99 -0.67 -2.49 -1.32
C ILE A 99 0.79 -2.23 -1.67
N PHE A 100 1.34 -3.09 -2.53
CA PHE A 100 2.61 -2.89 -3.20
C PHE A 100 2.31 -2.48 -4.63
N LYS A 101 2.83 -1.33 -5.07
CA LYS A 101 2.50 -0.75 -6.37
C LYS A 101 3.75 -0.27 -7.08
N ILE A 102 3.83 -0.56 -8.38
CA ILE A 102 4.80 0.01 -9.30
C ILE A 102 3.99 0.62 -10.45
N LYS A 103 4.25 1.89 -10.75
CA LYS A 103 3.49 2.64 -11.77
C LYS A 103 4.37 3.12 -12.94
N THR A 104 5.67 2.90 -12.86
CA THR A 104 6.65 3.29 -13.87
C THR A 104 7.01 2.09 -14.73
N GLN A 105 7.44 2.36 -15.97
CA GLN A 105 7.78 1.30 -16.93
C GLN A 105 9.05 0.54 -16.54
N ASP A 106 10.05 1.24 -16.00
CA ASP A 106 11.35 0.67 -15.61
C ASP A 106 11.40 0.21 -14.14
N GLY A 107 10.32 0.43 -13.39
CA GLY A 107 10.23 0.07 -11.97
C GLY A 107 10.18 -1.44 -11.76
N HIS A 108 10.81 -1.91 -10.68
CA HIS A 108 10.86 -3.32 -10.30
C HIS A 108 10.94 -3.47 -8.78
N ALA A 109 10.64 -4.66 -8.25
CA ALA A 109 10.89 -4.98 -6.86
C ALA A 109 11.04 -6.49 -6.66
N ARG A 110 12.05 -6.88 -5.87
CA ARG A 110 12.20 -8.23 -5.31
C ARG A 110 12.11 -8.12 -3.81
N LEU A 111 10.98 -8.54 -3.26
CA LEU A 111 10.70 -8.44 -1.82
C LEU A 111 10.10 -9.74 -1.30
N GLY A 112 10.32 -10.02 -0.02
CA GLY A 112 9.93 -11.25 0.63
C GLY A 112 9.91 -11.10 2.14
N ASN A 113 9.69 -12.22 2.83
CA ASN A 113 9.64 -12.28 4.29
C ASN A 113 8.66 -11.24 4.88
N LEU A 114 7.51 -11.10 4.21
CA LEU A 114 6.48 -10.13 4.59
C LEU A 114 5.76 -10.59 5.84
N GLU A 115 5.67 -9.69 6.81
CA GLU A 115 4.99 -9.92 8.07
C GLU A 115 4.09 -8.73 8.40
N PHE A 116 2.87 -9.04 8.86
CA PHE A 116 1.96 -8.07 9.43
C PHE A 116 1.59 -8.51 10.85
N LEU A 117 2.11 -7.78 11.83
CA LEU A 117 2.06 -8.18 13.24
C LEU A 117 1.62 -7.04 14.15
N GLU A 118 1.00 -7.41 15.26
CA GLU A 118 0.73 -6.51 16.38
C GLU A 118 2.05 -6.22 17.11
N GLU A 119 2.39 -4.95 17.29
CA GLU A 119 3.65 -4.55 17.93
C GLU A 119 3.43 -4.15 19.39
N LYS A 120 2.58 -3.14 19.62
CA LYS A 120 2.33 -2.59 20.96
C LYS A 120 0.95 -1.92 21.05
N PRO A 121 0.33 -1.93 22.25
CA PRO A 121 -0.88 -1.15 22.48
C PRO A 121 -0.59 0.35 22.39
N LEU A 122 -1.56 1.12 21.91
CA LEU A 122 -1.44 2.57 21.76
C LEU A 122 -1.68 3.28 23.09
N VAL A 123 -0.76 4.17 23.47
CA VAL A 123 -0.84 4.98 24.70
C VAL A 123 -0.53 6.44 24.42
N GLY A 124 -0.95 7.33 25.33
CA GLY A 124 -0.62 8.76 25.31
C GLY A 124 -1.01 9.46 24.00
N GLU A 125 -0.05 10.14 23.38
CA GLU A 125 -0.25 10.94 22.18
C GLU A 125 -0.68 10.09 20.97
N ALA A 126 -0.11 8.89 20.80
CA ALA A 126 -0.46 8.00 19.69
C ALA A 126 -1.94 7.60 19.75
N LEU A 127 -2.45 7.29 20.96
CA LEU A 127 -3.87 7.02 21.19
C LEU A 127 -4.75 8.24 20.89
N ALA A 128 -4.34 9.43 21.32
CA ALA A 128 -5.08 10.66 21.01
C ALA A 128 -5.09 10.99 19.51
N ARG A 129 -4.02 10.65 18.78
CA ARG A 129 -3.91 10.83 17.34
C ARG A 129 -4.82 9.87 16.57
N VAL A 130 -4.84 8.58 16.92
CA VAL A 130 -5.71 7.61 16.25
C VAL A 130 -7.19 7.93 16.47
N LYS A 131 -7.59 8.33 17.69
CA LYS A 131 -8.97 8.77 17.97
C LYS A 131 -9.41 9.96 17.10
N ARG A 132 -8.51 10.91 16.87
CA ARG A 132 -8.76 12.06 15.97
C ARG A 132 -8.85 11.63 14.51
N ALA A 133 -7.97 10.73 14.06
CA ALA A 133 -7.99 10.22 12.69
C ALA A 133 -9.28 9.44 12.40
N GLU A 134 -9.70 8.58 13.33
CA GLU A 134 -10.94 7.82 13.26
C GLU A 134 -12.17 8.74 13.23
N LYS A 135 -12.24 9.73 14.13
CA LYS A 135 -13.34 10.71 14.12
C LYS A 135 -13.40 11.47 12.79
N LYS A 136 -12.26 11.98 12.31
CA LYS A 136 -12.17 12.68 11.03
C LYS A 136 -12.59 11.80 9.85
N TRP A 137 -12.29 10.50 9.90
CA TRP A 137 -12.73 9.54 8.89
C TRP A 137 -14.24 9.32 8.93
N ARG A 138 -14.85 9.18 10.12
CA ARG A 138 -16.32 9.09 10.27
C ARG A 138 -17.03 10.33 9.76
N ASP A 139 -16.57 11.52 10.15
CA ASP A 139 -17.17 12.78 9.68
C ASP A 139 -17.14 12.86 8.13
N LYS A 140 -16.05 12.37 7.50
CA LYS A 140 -15.96 12.28 6.04
C LYS A 140 -16.90 11.23 5.45
N ARG A 141 -17.09 10.09 6.13
CA ARG A 141 -18.00 9.03 5.70
C ARG A 141 -19.44 9.49 5.71
N GLU A 142 -19.90 10.14 6.79
CA GLU A 142 -21.25 10.70 6.89
C GLU A 142 -21.51 11.71 5.78
N LYS A 143 -20.54 12.59 5.52
CA LYS A 143 -20.61 13.54 4.40
C LYS A 143 -20.70 12.82 3.05
N LEU A 144 -19.83 11.84 2.81
CA LEU A 144 -19.80 11.08 1.56
C LEU A 144 -21.10 10.31 1.34
N GLU A 145 -21.66 9.70 2.38
CA GLU A 145 -22.93 8.98 2.33
C GLU A 145 -24.07 9.92 1.94
N TRP A 146 -24.14 11.11 2.54
CA TRP A 146 -25.13 12.11 2.18
C TRP A 146 -24.98 12.57 0.72
N GLU A 147 -23.77 12.94 0.28
CA GLU A 147 -23.51 13.35 -1.11
C GLU A 147 -23.82 12.23 -2.10
N THR A 148 -23.45 10.98 -1.77
CA THR A 148 -23.69 9.80 -2.61
C THR A 148 -25.18 9.53 -2.76
N ASN A 149 -25.98 9.66 -1.70
CA ASN A 149 -27.42 9.43 -1.79
C ASN A 149 -28.11 10.42 -2.74
N ILE A 150 -27.64 11.66 -2.80
CA ILE A 150 -28.14 12.68 -3.73
C ILE A 150 -27.76 12.29 -5.16
N VAL A 151 -26.46 12.10 -5.41
CA VAL A 151 -25.95 11.79 -6.75
C VAL A 151 -26.51 10.48 -7.28
N TYR A 152 -26.56 9.43 -6.45
CA TYR A 152 -27.14 8.14 -6.81
C TYR A 152 -28.60 8.27 -7.21
N LYS A 153 -29.39 9.06 -6.48
CA LYS A 153 -30.80 9.27 -6.82
C LYS A 153 -30.95 9.99 -8.15
N GLU A 154 -30.21 11.06 -8.38
CA GLU A 154 -30.25 11.81 -9.64
C GLU A 154 -29.75 11.00 -10.84
N ALA A 155 -28.66 10.25 -10.66
CA ALA A 155 -28.11 9.36 -11.68
C ALA A 155 -29.08 8.22 -11.98
N LYS A 156 -29.68 7.61 -10.95
CA LYS A 156 -30.69 6.57 -11.11
C LYS A 156 -31.93 7.08 -11.84
N GLU A 157 -32.45 8.26 -11.49
CA GLU A 157 -33.57 8.87 -12.20
C GLU A 157 -33.22 9.17 -13.67
N SER A 158 -32.00 9.64 -13.92
CA SER A 158 -31.50 9.89 -15.28
C SER A 158 -31.39 8.60 -16.09
N VAL A 159 -30.93 7.50 -15.49
CA VAL A 159 -30.88 6.17 -16.11
C VAL A 159 -32.28 5.63 -16.35
N ASP A 160 -33.15 5.65 -15.34
CA ASP A 160 -34.52 5.13 -15.44
C ASP A 160 -35.32 5.87 -16.53
N ALA A 161 -35.08 7.17 -16.72
CA ALA A 161 -35.71 7.96 -17.79
C ALA A 161 -35.31 7.54 -19.22
N LEU A 162 -34.17 6.85 -19.40
CA LEU A 162 -33.77 6.32 -20.71
C LEU A 162 -34.63 5.12 -21.13
N PHE A 163 -35.23 4.41 -20.18
CA PHE A 163 -35.94 3.16 -20.42
C PHE A 163 -37.46 3.34 -20.33
N VAL A 164 -38.19 2.42 -20.98
CA VAL A 164 -39.65 2.39 -20.93
C VAL A 164 -40.14 2.00 -19.53
N ASN A 165 -39.40 1.14 -18.83
CA ASN A 165 -39.73 0.66 -17.50
C ASN A 165 -38.46 0.22 -16.74
N SER A 166 -38.66 -0.21 -15.49
CA SER A 166 -37.61 -0.69 -14.59
C SER A 166 -37.08 -2.10 -14.89
N GLN A 167 -37.51 -2.73 -15.99
CA GLN A 167 -36.95 -4.01 -16.46
C GLN A 167 -35.72 -3.80 -17.36
N TYR A 168 -35.50 -2.57 -17.83
CA TYR A 168 -34.34 -2.20 -18.65
C TYR A 168 -34.26 -2.92 -20.01
N ASP A 169 -35.38 -3.47 -20.51
CA ASP A 169 -35.43 -4.24 -21.76
C ASP A 169 -35.44 -3.37 -23.03
N GLN A 170 -35.98 -2.14 -22.93
CA GLN A 170 -36.14 -1.25 -24.08
C GLN A 170 -36.00 0.22 -23.69
N LEU A 171 -35.30 0.98 -24.54
CA LEU A 171 -35.20 2.44 -24.44
C LEU A 171 -36.52 3.12 -24.84
N GLN A 172 -36.77 4.32 -24.31
CA GLN A 172 -37.86 5.15 -24.82
C GLN A 172 -37.57 5.55 -26.27
N ALA A 173 -38.64 5.65 -27.08
CA ALA A 173 -38.50 5.88 -28.52
C ALA A 173 -37.82 7.21 -28.88
N ASP A 174 -37.86 8.20 -27.99
CA ASP A 174 -37.26 9.53 -28.12
C ASP A 174 -35.88 9.66 -27.45
N THR A 175 -35.40 8.61 -26.77
CA THR A 175 -34.06 8.60 -26.17
C THR A 175 -33.00 8.65 -27.26
N ASN A 176 -32.14 9.67 -27.18
CA ASN A 176 -31.00 9.83 -28.10
C ASN A 176 -29.66 9.61 -27.39
N ILE A 177 -28.59 9.44 -28.16
CA ILE A 177 -27.25 9.16 -27.63
C ILE A 177 -26.71 10.25 -26.70
N ALA A 178 -27.12 11.51 -26.89
CA ALA A 178 -26.71 12.60 -26.02
C ALA A 178 -27.32 12.48 -24.61
N MET A 179 -28.56 11.96 -24.50
CA MET A 179 -29.19 11.65 -23.22
C MET A 179 -28.46 10.52 -22.49
N ILE A 180 -28.02 9.50 -23.23
CA ILE A 180 -27.22 8.40 -22.67
C ILE A 180 -25.89 8.94 -22.12
N HIS A 181 -25.18 9.75 -22.89
CA HIS A 181 -23.93 10.39 -22.42
C HIS A 181 -24.13 11.38 -21.27
N ALA A 182 -25.31 12.01 -21.17
CA ALA A 182 -25.63 12.88 -20.05
C ALA A 182 -25.88 12.08 -18.76
N ALA A 183 -26.55 10.92 -18.86
CA ALA A 183 -26.76 10.02 -17.72
C ALA A 183 -25.44 9.36 -17.25
N ASP A 184 -24.56 8.99 -18.18
CA ASP A 184 -23.23 8.41 -17.89
C ASP A 184 -22.32 9.33 -17.06
N LYS A 185 -22.47 10.65 -17.22
CA LYS A 185 -21.64 11.66 -16.55
C LYS A 185 -22.26 12.23 -15.26
N ARG A 186 -23.47 11.81 -14.92
CA ARG A 186 -24.25 12.33 -13.78
C ARG A 186 -23.67 11.82 -12.47
#